data_AF-A0A3B9Z115-F1
#
_entry.id   AF-A0A3B9Z115-F1
#
_cell.length_a   1.000
_cell.length_b   1.000
_cell.length_c   1.000
_cell.angle_alpha   90.00
_cell.angle_beta   90.00
_cell.angle_gamma   90.00
#
_symmetry.space_group_name_H-M   'P 1'
#
loop_
_entity.id
_entity.type
_entity.pdbx_description
1 polymer ?
#
loop_
_entity_poly.entity_id
_entity_poly.type
_entity_poly.pdbx_seq_one_letter_code
_entity_poly.pdbx_strand_id
1 'polypeptide(L)' 'KVHVLGQTVRAVVDELDVQFPGMKDRLCNGAYFKPSQTVAVDDIAYTNRVAMYQEVGPDSEVHFITAISGG' A
#
# COMPACT_ATOMS: atom_id res chain seq x y z
N LYS A 1 2.65 -10.92 7.68
CA LYS A 1 3.47 -9.68 7.71
C LYS A 1 4.75 -9.97 6.93
N VAL A 2 5.23 -9.01 6.14
CA VAL A 2 6.47 -9.12 5.36
C VAL A 2 7.29 -7.87 5.63
N HIS A 3 8.62 -7.95 5.51
CA HIS A 3 9.52 -6.82 5.68
C HIS A 3 10.08 -6.42 4.32
N VAL A 4 9.93 -5.14 3.98
CA VAL A 4 10.40 -4.56 2.72
C VAL A 4 11.04 -3.22 2.99
N LEU A 5 11.97 -2.82 2.11
CA LEU A 5 12.62 -1.52 2.20
C LEU A 5 11.78 -0.48 1.46
N GLY A 6 11.69 0.72 2.01
CA GLY A 6 11.01 1.84 1.37
C GLY A 6 10.86 3.01 2.32
N GLN A 7 10.99 4.22 1.79
CA GLN A 7 10.78 5.47 2.53
C GLN A 7 9.39 6.06 2.29
N THR A 8 8.65 5.51 1.33
CA THR A 8 7.29 5.91 1.01
C THR A 8 6.43 4.69 0.71
N VAL A 9 5.12 4.81 0.83
CA VAL A 9 4.18 3.76 0.46
C VAL A 9 4.35 3.31 -0.99
N ARG A 10 4.65 4.22 -1.93
CA ARG A 10 4.95 3.84 -3.32
C ARG A 10 6.17 2.93 -3.39
N ALA A 11 7.27 3.30 -2.72
CA ALA A 11 8.48 2.48 -2.70
C ALA A 11 8.23 1.10 -2.06
N VAL A 12 7.41 1.04 -1.01
CA VAL A 12 6.96 -0.20 -0.38
C VAL A 12 6.19 -1.09 -1.36
N VAL A 13 5.25 -0.53 -2.13
CA VAL A 13 4.50 -1.29 -3.14
C VAL A 13 5.40 -1.76 -4.28
N ASP A 14 6.34 -0.93 -4.72
CA ASP A 14 7.29 -1.30 -5.77
C ASP A 14 8.21 -2.44 -5.32
N GLU A 15 8.73 -2.39 -4.09
CA GLU A 15 9.54 -3.46 -3.51
C GLU A 15 8.72 -4.75 -3.28
N LEU A 16 7.46 -4.62 -2.85
CA LEU A 16 6.56 -5.77 -2.74
C LEU A 16 6.32 -6.45 -4.09
N ASP A 17 6.26 -5.70 -5.18
CA ASP A 17 6.07 -6.27 -6.52
C ASP A 17 7.33 -6.98 -7.04
N VAL A 18 8.52 -6.49 -6.67
CA VAL A 18 9.79 -7.18 -6.97
C VAL A 18 9.85 -8.53 -6.25
N GLN A 19 9.47 -8.57 -4.97
CA GLN A 19 9.50 -9.80 -4.17
C GLN A 19 8.33 -10.74 -4.50
N PHE A 20 7.17 -10.17 -4.84
CA PHE A 20 5.93 -10.89 -5.15
C PHE A 20 5.33 -10.36 -6.46
N PRO A 21 5.80 -10.84 -7.63
CA PRO A 21 5.36 -10.33 -8.93
C PRO A 21 3.84 -10.31 -9.09
N GLY A 22 3.29 -9.15 -9.47
CA GLY A 22 1.85 -8.92 -9.69
C GLY A 22 1.12 -8.31 -8.49
N MET A 23 1.83 -7.99 -7.41
CA MET A 23 1.23 -7.38 -6.23
C MET A 23 0.83 -5.93 -6.45
N LYS A 24 1.62 -5.20 -7.24
CA LYS A 24 1.27 -3.83 -7.61
C LYS A 24 -0.03 -3.80 -8.41
N ASP A 25 -0.19 -4.70 -9.37
CA ASP A 25 -1.43 -4.81 -10.17
C ASP A 25 -2.64 -5.26 -9.35
N ARG A 26 -2.41 -6.04 -8.28
CA ARG A 26 -3.47 -6.41 -7.35
C ARG A 26 -3.98 -5.20 -6.56
N LEU A 27 -3.08 -4.34 -6.11
CA LEU A 27 -3.39 -3.19 -5.23
C LEU A 27 -3.75 -1.91 -5.98
N CYS A 28 -3.14 -1.67 -7.15
CA CYS A 28 -3.19 -0.41 -7.87
C CYS A 28 -3.96 -0.52 -9.19
N ASN A 29 -4.46 0.61 -9.65
CA ASN A 29 -4.92 0.81 -11.02
C ASN A 29 -4.12 1.98 -11.61
N GLY A 30 -3.11 1.66 -12.42
CA GLY A 30 -2.14 2.63 -12.91
C GLY A 30 -1.31 3.20 -11.76
N ALA A 31 -1.30 4.53 -11.61
CA ALA A 31 -0.46 5.24 -10.65
C ALA A 31 -1.03 5.33 -9.22
N TYR A 32 -2.26 4.86 -8.98
CA TYR A 32 -2.97 5.02 -7.71
C TYR A 32 -3.57 3.70 -7.21
N PHE A 33 -3.84 3.61 -5.90
CA PHE A 33 -4.55 2.47 -5.34
C PHE A 33 -5.97 2.35 -5.91
N LYS A 34 -6.44 1.11 -6.09
CA LYS A 34 -7.82 0.85 -6.50
C LYS A 34 -8.79 1.47 -5.49
N PRO A 35 -9.97 1.96 -5.91
CA PRO A 35 -10.94 2.58 -5.01
C PRO A 35 -11.39 1.67 -3.85
N SER A 36 -11.33 0.35 -4.05
CA SER A 36 -11.64 -0.66 -3.02
C SER A 36 -10.49 -0.92 -2.04
N GLN A 37 -9.37 -0.21 -2.15
CA GLN A 37 -8.20 -0.39 -1.30
C GLN A 37 -8.01 0.84 -0.40
N THR A 38 -8.04 0.59 0.90
CA THR A 38 -7.62 1.56 1.92
C THR A 38 -6.19 1.24 2.32
N VAL A 39 -5.36 2.28 2.44
CA VAL A 39 -3.98 2.15 2.92
C VAL A 39 -3.87 2.85 4.25
N ALA A 40 -3.31 2.17 5.24
CA ALA A 40 -2.97 2.76 6.53
C ALA A 40 -1.48 2.67 6.78
N VAL A 41 -0.90 3.74 7.33
CA VAL A 41 0.48 3.78 7.84
C VAL A 41 0.39 4.10 9.32
N ASP A 42 0.94 3.24 10.18
CA ASP A 42 0.93 3.39 11.63
C ASP A 42 -0.47 3.74 12.19
N ASP A 43 -1.46 2.90 11.84
CA ASP A 43 -2.88 3.01 12.19
C ASP A 43 -3.64 4.24 11.61
N ILE A 44 -2.98 5.10 10.83
CA ILE A 44 -3.61 6.25 10.17
C ILE A 44 -3.98 5.87 8.73
N ALA A 45 -5.29 5.91 8.43
CA ALA A 45 -5.79 5.64 7.09
C ALA A 45 -5.66 6.86 6.16
N TYR A 46 -5.19 6.62 4.94
CA TYR A 46 -5.03 7.63 3.90
C TYR A 46 -5.89 7.32 2.69
N THR A 47 -6.32 8.38 1.99
CA THR A 47 -7.01 8.23 0.70
C THR A 47 -6.05 7.75 -0.37
N ASN A 48 -6.56 7.07 -1.41
CA ASN A 48 -5.75 6.45 -2.45
C ASN A 48 -4.71 7.35 -3.13
N ARG A 49 -5.01 8.65 -3.30
CA ARG A 49 -4.10 9.63 -3.92
C ARG A 49 -2.99 10.08 -2.98
N VAL A 50 -3.32 10.30 -1.71
CA VAL A 50 -2.38 10.79 -0.70
C VAL A 50 -1.47 9.66 -0.22
N ALA A 51 -2.04 8.46 -0.07
CA ALA A 51 -1.34 7.27 0.43
C ALA A 51 -0.01 7.03 -0.30
N MET A 52 0.02 7.16 -1.64
CA MET A 52 1.22 6.92 -2.45
C MET A 52 2.45 7.74 -2.06
N TYR A 53 2.23 8.93 -1.49
CA TYR A 53 3.28 9.86 -1.11
C TYR A 53 3.56 9.83 0.39
N GLN A 54 2.82 9.03 1.16
CA GLN A 54 3.08 8.97 2.59
C GLN A 54 4.43 8.35 2.88
N GLU A 55 5.15 9.02 3.77
CA GLU A 55 6.41 8.58 4.31
C GLU A 55 6.21 7.35 5.19
N VAL A 56 7.18 6.45 5.15
CA VAL A 56 7.21 5.21 5.92
C VAL A 56 8.55 5.17 6.64
N GLY A 57 8.51 5.11 7.97
CA GLY A 57 9.71 4.96 8.79
C GLY A 57 10.26 3.54 8.76
N PRO A 58 11.48 3.31 9.27
CA PRO A 58 12.11 1.98 9.29
C PRO A 58 11.31 0.94 10.08
N ASP A 59 10.55 1.37 11.08
CA ASP A 59 9.72 0.52 11.94
C ASP A 59 8.21 0.67 11.67
N SER A 60 7.83 1.45 10.66
CA SER A 60 6.41 1.72 10.35
C SER A 60 5.71 0.49 9.76
N GLU A 61 4.42 0.36 10.06
CA GLU A 61 3.57 -0.70 9.53
C GLU A 61 2.62 -0.16 8.47
N VAL A 62 2.62 -0.80 7.30
CA VAL A 62 1.72 -0.46 6.19
C VAL A 62 0.68 -1.56 6.00
N HIS A 63 -0.59 -1.20 6.14
CA HIS A 63 -1.73 -2.10 5.96
C HIS A 63 -2.49 -1.78 4.68
N PHE A 64 -2.70 -2.80 3.85
CA PHE A 64 -3.58 -2.74 2.68
C PHE A 64 -4.88 -3.46 3.00
N ILE A 65 -5.96 -2.69 3.17
CA ILE A 65 -7.27 -3.20 3.55
C ILE A 65 -8.17 -3.15 2.33
N THR A 66 -8.52 -4.32 1.81
CA THR A 66 -9.49 -4.43 0.72
C THR A 66 -10.90 -4.40 1.29
N ALA A 67 -11.74 -3.50 0.77
CA ALA A 67 -13.16 -3.54 1.01
C ALA A 67 -13.72 -4.87 0.46
N ILE A 68 -14.19 -5.73 1.36
CA ILE A 68 -15.04 -6.86 1.00
C ILE A 68 -16.45 -6.29 1.09
N SER A 69 -17.16 -6.20 -0.04
CA SER A 69 -18.58 -5.88 -0.01
C SER A 69 -19.28 -6.94 0.85
N GLY A 70 -19.77 -6.54 2.03
CA GLY A 70 -20.81 -7.31 2.72
C GLY A 70 -22.02 -7.34 1.79
N GLY A 71 -22.43 -8.54 1.39
CA GLY A 71 -23.64 -8.75 0.60
C GLY A 71 -24.91 -8.32 1.32
#